data_AF-A0A067DHU6-F1
#
_entry.id   AF-A0A067DHU6-F1
#
_cell.length_a   1.000
_cell.length_b   1.000
_cell.length_c   1.000
_cell.angle_alpha   90.00
_cell.angle_beta   90.00
_cell.angle_gamma   90.00
#
_symmetry.space_group_name_H-M   'P 1'
#
loop_
_entity.id
_entity.type
_entity.pdbx_description
1 polymer ?
#
loop_
_entity_poly.entity_id
_entity_poly.type
_entity_poly.pdbx_seq_one_letter_code
_entity_poly.pdbx_strand_id
1 'polypeptide(L)'
;MVDIVEQNETKFSDLDGRLKRRKQTKEKHLLKRSTDDMLIMQYNQYEVPIGDGMNDLRSYIGVLVRDNISILYDDWRLVPLEIKDKLWDHLQKKFELDIRSKKHVVQSMGIALRNFICDLNTEFIQPNKDNRSQLKLPPWEYPRIRKLEQKQFVDKVLGPEFE
;
A
#
# COMPACT_ATOMS: atom_id res chain seq x y z
N MET A 1 -29.42 -21.44 -38.12
CA MET A 1 -29.02 -20.07 -37.77
C MET A 1 -30.02 -19.60 -36.74
N VAL A 2 -29.58 -19.60 -35.49
CA VAL A 2 -30.35 -19.32 -34.28
C VAL A 2 -30.10 -17.87 -33.93
N ASP A 3 -31.14 -17.11 -33.58
CA ASP A 3 -31.05 -16.02 -32.60
C ASP A 3 -32.44 -15.78 -32.01
N ILE A 4 -32.60 -16.19 -30.75
CA ILE A 4 -33.75 -15.96 -29.90
C ILE A 4 -33.37 -14.86 -28.90
N VAL A 5 -34.31 -13.93 -28.72
CA VAL A 5 -34.33 -12.83 -27.76
C VAL A 5 -34.30 -13.36 -26.31
N GLU A 6 -33.71 -12.54 -25.44
CA GLU A 6 -34.14 -12.27 -24.05
C GLU A 6 -33.10 -12.53 -22.95
N GLN A 7 -32.72 -11.39 -22.37
CA GLN A 7 -32.29 -11.09 -21.00
C GLN A 7 -32.00 -12.22 -20.02
N ASN A 8 -30.84 -12.10 -19.40
CA ASN A 8 -30.63 -12.45 -17.99
C ASN A 8 -29.47 -11.61 -17.43
N GLU A 9 -29.85 -10.44 -16.91
CA GLU A 9 -29.14 -9.83 -15.80
C GLU A 9 -28.93 -10.88 -14.71
N THR A 10 -27.68 -11.12 -14.31
CA THR A 10 -27.40 -11.71 -13.00
C THR A 10 -26.75 -10.65 -12.14
N LYS A 11 -27.63 -9.98 -11.37
CA LYS A 11 -27.30 -9.18 -10.20
C LYS A 11 -26.46 -10.02 -9.24
N PHE A 12 -25.24 -9.59 -8.94
CA PHE A 12 -24.60 -10.00 -7.70
C PHE A 12 -25.15 -9.08 -6.61
N SER A 13 -26.02 -9.66 -5.78
CA SER A 13 -26.79 -8.98 -4.74
C SER A 13 -25.88 -8.25 -3.74
N ASP A 14 -26.21 -6.97 -3.52
CA ASP A 14 -25.84 -6.20 -2.34
C ASP A 14 -26.43 -6.87 -1.09
N LEU A 15 -25.62 -7.57 -0.29
CA LEU A 15 -25.80 -7.77 1.16
C LEU A 15 -24.47 -8.24 1.80
N ASP A 16 -23.58 -7.30 2.09
CA ASP A 16 -22.87 -7.24 3.38
C ASP A 16 -22.48 -5.77 3.59
N GLY A 17 -22.80 -5.22 4.76
CA GLY A 17 -22.57 -3.82 5.14
C GLY A 17 -21.09 -3.47 5.32
N ARG A 18 -20.23 -3.89 4.39
CA ARG A 18 -18.83 -3.48 4.32
C ARG A 18 -18.76 -2.15 3.60
N LEU A 19 -18.25 -1.13 4.29
CA LEU A 19 -17.75 0.10 3.67
C LEU A 19 -17.05 -0.27 2.37
N LYS A 20 -17.52 0.25 1.23
CA LYS A 20 -16.87 0.13 -0.08
C LYS A 20 -15.40 0.52 0.10
N ARG A 21 -14.52 -0.48 0.29
CA ARG A 21 -13.08 -0.24 0.35
C ARG A 21 -12.70 0.28 -1.03
N ARG A 22 -12.09 1.48 -1.07
CA ARG A 22 -11.63 2.07 -2.33
C ARG A 22 -10.70 1.07 -3.00
N LYS A 23 -11.00 0.68 -4.25
CA LYS A 23 -10.04 -0.02 -5.09
C LYS A 23 -8.78 0.86 -5.22
N GLN A 24 -7.62 0.22 -5.19
CA GLN A 24 -6.29 0.83 -5.20
C GLN A 24 -6.19 2.07 -6.12
N THR A 25 -5.91 3.24 -5.55
CA THR A 25 -5.51 4.39 -6.37
C THR A 25 -4.09 4.15 -6.86
N LYS A 26 -3.96 3.68 -8.11
CA LYS A 26 -2.69 3.72 -8.83
C LYS A 26 -2.45 5.19 -9.19
N GLU A 27 -1.95 6.00 -8.25
CA GLU A 27 -1.57 7.40 -8.50
C GLU A 27 -0.32 7.50 -9.37
N LYS A 28 -0.40 6.91 -10.56
CA LYS A 28 0.61 6.97 -11.61
C LYS A 28 0.87 8.42 -12.03
N HIS A 29 -0.11 9.31 -11.86
CA HIS A 29 0.07 10.73 -12.15
C HIS A 29 1.02 11.40 -11.16
N LEU A 30 0.98 11.06 -9.86
CA LEU A 30 1.96 11.57 -8.88
C LEU A 30 3.37 11.05 -9.15
N LEU A 31 3.50 9.80 -9.63
CA LEU A 31 4.79 9.27 -10.06
C LEU A 31 5.35 10.02 -11.29
N LYS A 32 4.49 10.54 -12.17
CA LYS A 32 4.84 11.25 -13.41
C LYS A 32 5.04 12.77 -13.28
N ARG A 33 4.67 13.39 -12.15
CA ARG A 33 4.92 14.82 -11.91
C ARG A 33 6.42 15.13 -11.98
N SER A 34 6.78 16.14 -12.78
CA SER A 34 8.13 16.71 -12.87
C SER A 34 8.50 17.41 -11.56
N THR A 35 9.76 17.75 -11.40
CA THR A 35 10.23 18.56 -10.25
C THR A 35 9.55 19.93 -10.17
N ASP A 36 9.03 20.44 -11.30
CA ASP A 36 8.33 21.73 -11.37
C ASP A 36 6.88 21.66 -10.86
N ASP A 37 6.32 20.46 -10.70
CA ASP A 37 4.97 20.24 -10.15
C ASP A 37 5.00 19.87 -8.64
N MET A 38 5.92 20.47 -7.89
CA MET A 38 6.09 20.21 -6.47
C MET A 38 4.87 20.69 -5.68
N LEU A 39 4.26 19.81 -4.89
CA LEU A 39 3.10 20.16 -4.07
C LEU A 39 3.55 20.88 -2.80
N ILE A 40 3.14 22.14 -2.65
CA ILE A 40 3.36 22.92 -1.43
C ILE A 40 2.39 22.44 -0.36
N MET A 41 2.94 21.98 0.77
CA MET A 41 2.16 21.49 1.89
C MET A 41 1.84 22.61 2.87
N GLN A 42 0.59 22.68 3.32
CA GLN A 42 0.19 23.57 4.41
C GLN A 42 0.36 22.83 5.74
N TYR A 43 0.63 23.58 6.80
CA TYR A 43 0.88 23.03 8.13
C TYR A 43 0.00 23.70 9.18
N ASN A 44 -0.46 22.92 10.16
CA ASN A 44 -1.09 23.48 11.34
C ASN A 44 -0.05 23.91 12.40
N GLN A 45 -0.51 24.50 13.50
CA GLN A 45 0.34 24.91 14.64
C GLN A 45 1.13 23.76 15.30
N TYR A 46 0.77 22.51 15.02
CA TYR A 46 1.43 21.30 15.52
C TYR A 46 2.35 20.66 14.46
N GLU A 47 2.69 21.39 13.38
CA GLU A 47 3.61 20.92 12.33
C GLU A 47 3.11 19.69 11.57
N VAL A 48 1.80 19.43 11.66
CA VAL A 48 1.14 18.36 10.91
C VAL A 48 0.70 18.90 9.55
N PRO A 49 1.02 18.22 8.45
CA PRO A 49 0.57 18.63 7.12
C PRO A 49 -0.95 18.54 7.01
N ILE A 50 -1.58 19.61 6.50
CA ILE A 50 -3.03 19.76 6.29
C ILE A 50 -3.33 20.27 4.87
N GLY A 51 -4.60 20.23 4.47
CA GLY A 51 -5.08 20.75 3.19
C GLY A 51 -5.18 19.71 2.08
N ASP A 52 -5.47 20.17 0.86
CA ASP A 52 -5.84 19.32 -0.28
C ASP A 52 -4.73 18.35 -0.70
N GLY A 53 -3.45 18.75 -0.56
CA GLY A 53 -2.29 17.90 -0.86
C GLY A 53 -2.07 16.73 0.12
N MET A 54 -2.82 16.67 1.23
CA MET A 54 -2.63 15.61 2.24
C MET A 54 -3.08 14.23 1.74
N ASN A 55 -4.12 14.18 0.92
CA ASN A 55 -4.57 12.93 0.29
C ASN A 55 -3.52 12.42 -0.70
N ASP A 56 -2.98 13.31 -1.55
CA ASP A 56 -1.91 12.99 -2.50
C ASP A 56 -0.66 12.50 -1.76
N LEU A 57 -0.25 13.19 -0.68
CA LEU A 57 0.88 12.77 0.16
C LEU A 57 0.64 11.39 0.77
N ARG A 58 -0.54 11.13 1.34
CA ARG A 58 -0.87 9.83 1.94
C ARG A 58 -0.92 8.70 0.91
N SER A 59 -1.53 8.95 -0.25
CA SER A 59 -1.54 8.03 -1.39
C SER A 59 -0.12 7.70 -1.83
N TYR A 60 0.72 8.73 -1.97
CA TYR A 60 2.09 8.59 -2.43
C TYR A 60 2.98 7.87 -1.42
N ILE A 61 2.86 8.17 -0.12
CA ILE A 61 3.51 7.41 0.97
C ILE A 61 3.18 5.93 0.85
N GLY A 62 1.90 5.60 0.62
CA GLY A 62 1.49 4.21 0.44
C GLY A 62 2.17 3.54 -0.75
N VAL A 63 2.28 4.21 -1.89
CA VAL A 63 3.00 3.69 -3.07
C VAL A 63 4.48 3.50 -2.76
N LEU A 64 5.10 4.51 -2.17
CA LEU A 64 6.51 4.56 -1.87
C LEU A 64 6.93 3.43 -0.92
N VAL A 65 6.16 3.21 0.15
CA VAL A 65 6.38 2.13 1.12
C VAL A 65 6.26 0.77 0.46
N ARG A 66 5.19 0.52 -0.30
CA ARG A 66 4.96 -0.77 -1.00
C ARG A 66 6.04 -1.09 -2.03
N ASP A 67 6.58 -0.06 -2.68
CA ASP A 67 7.52 -0.24 -3.78
C ASP A 67 8.97 -0.43 -3.30
N ASN A 68 9.30 0.02 -2.09
CA ASN A 68 10.69 0.10 -1.63
C ASN A 68 10.98 -0.69 -0.35
N ILE A 69 9.97 -1.07 0.42
CA ILE A 69 10.15 -1.82 1.67
C ILE A 69 9.75 -3.27 1.44
N SER A 70 10.62 -4.19 1.85
CA SER A 70 10.33 -5.62 1.79
C SER A 70 9.20 -5.99 2.76
N ILE A 71 8.32 -6.89 2.32
CA ILE A 71 7.21 -7.42 3.12
C ILE A 71 7.68 -8.27 4.31
N LEU A 72 8.98 -8.59 4.39
CA LEU A 72 9.56 -9.32 5.50
C LEU A 72 9.71 -8.48 6.77
N TYR A 73 9.71 -7.14 6.63
CA TYR A 73 9.70 -6.22 7.77
C TYR A 73 8.27 -6.06 8.30
N ASP A 74 7.92 -6.81 9.34
CA ASP A 74 6.62 -6.73 10.03
C ASP A 74 6.50 -5.54 10.99
N ASP A 75 7.64 -5.03 11.48
CA ASP A 75 7.71 -3.85 12.33
C ASP A 75 8.54 -2.73 11.67
N TRP A 76 7.95 -1.53 11.58
CA TRP A 76 8.63 -0.31 11.13
C TRP A 76 9.93 -0.03 11.89
N ARG A 77 10.01 -0.43 13.16
CA ARG A 77 11.22 -0.26 13.99
C ARG A 77 12.41 -1.05 13.46
N LEU A 78 12.16 -2.19 12.81
CA LEU A 78 13.18 -3.07 12.25
C LEU A 78 13.67 -2.60 10.87
N VAL A 79 12.95 -1.70 10.21
CA VAL A 79 13.38 -1.14 8.92
C VAL A 79 14.64 -0.28 9.13
N PRO A 80 15.74 -0.53 8.38
CA PRO A 80 16.97 0.24 8.47
C PRO A 80 16.77 1.74 8.26
N LEU A 81 17.56 2.56 8.97
CA LEU A 81 17.47 4.03 8.90
C LEU A 81 17.77 4.54 7.49
N GLU A 82 18.69 3.91 6.77
CA GLU A 82 19.08 4.26 5.41
C GLU A 82 17.91 4.14 4.44
N ILE A 83 17.04 3.14 4.63
CA ILE A 83 15.82 3.00 3.83
C ILE A 83 14.85 4.13 4.19
N LYS A 84 14.65 4.41 5.47
CA LYS A 84 13.73 5.47 5.93
C LYS A 84 14.16 6.84 5.42
N ASP A 85 15.45 7.15 5.46
CA ASP A 85 15.99 8.41 4.96
C ASP A 85 15.89 8.50 3.44
N LYS A 86 16.18 7.41 2.70
CA LYS A 86 15.97 7.38 1.25
C LYS A 86 14.51 7.64 0.86
N LEU A 87 13.56 7.10 1.63
CA LEU A 87 12.13 7.34 1.42
C LEU A 87 11.76 8.79 1.71
N TRP A 88 12.30 9.37 2.79
CA TRP A 88 12.14 10.78 3.12
C TRP A 88 12.67 11.69 2.01
N ASP A 89 13.88 11.45 1.52
CA ASP A 89 14.49 12.22 0.43
C ASP A 89 13.66 12.14 -0.86
N HIS A 90 13.08 10.96 -1.14
CA HIS A 90 12.22 10.79 -2.30
C HIS A 90 10.89 11.55 -2.16
N LEU A 91 10.34 11.67 -0.95
CA LEU A 91 9.19 12.54 -0.70
C LEU A 91 9.55 14.02 -0.87
N GLN A 92 10.68 14.47 -0.34
CA GLN A 92 11.11 15.87 -0.45
C GLN A 92 11.33 16.33 -1.90
N LYS A 93 11.59 15.40 -2.83
CA LYS A 93 11.69 15.71 -4.27
C LYS A 93 10.34 15.97 -4.96
N LYS A 94 9.22 15.59 -4.34
CA LYS A 94 7.87 15.72 -4.91
C LYS A 94 6.94 16.63 -4.11
N PHE A 95 7.22 16.78 -2.82
CA PHE A 95 6.43 17.57 -1.90
C PHE A 95 7.36 18.52 -1.17
N GLU A 96 6.97 19.79 -1.09
CA GLU A 96 7.67 20.77 -0.27
C GLU A 96 7.35 20.50 1.20
N LEU A 97 8.19 19.64 1.80
CA LEU A 97 8.04 19.19 3.17
C LEU A 97 9.02 19.88 4.10
N ASP A 98 8.49 20.53 5.13
CA ASP A 98 9.27 21.06 6.24
C ASP A 98 9.91 19.90 7.04
N ILE A 99 11.20 20.03 7.37
CA ILE A 99 11.94 19.07 8.19
C ILE A 99 11.28 18.84 9.56
N ARG A 100 10.58 19.85 10.11
CA ARG A 100 9.82 19.75 11.35
C ARG A 100 8.72 18.70 11.27
N SER A 101 8.12 18.54 10.09
CA SER A 101 7.10 17.52 9.83
C SER A 101 7.64 16.10 9.60
N LYS A 102 8.98 15.92 9.50
CA LYS A 102 9.62 14.61 9.21
C LYS A 102 9.14 13.51 10.14
N LYS A 103 9.00 13.81 11.44
CA LYS A 103 8.52 12.85 12.44
C LYS A 103 7.13 12.30 12.08
N HIS A 104 6.18 13.17 11.74
CA HIS A 104 4.81 12.79 11.41
C HIS A 104 4.72 12.02 10.08
N VAL A 105 5.52 12.42 9.10
CA VAL A 105 5.56 11.76 7.79
C VAL A 105 6.17 10.36 7.91
N VAL A 106 7.28 10.21 8.64
CA VAL A 106 7.92 8.91 8.92
C VAL A 106 6.98 8.00 9.73
N GLN A 107 6.24 8.53 10.71
CA GLN A 107 5.20 7.76 11.40
C GLN A 107 4.10 7.29 10.44
N SER A 108 3.67 8.14 9.52
CA SER A 108 2.68 7.78 8.49
C SER A 108 3.18 6.67 7.55
N MET A 109 4.48 6.64 7.22
CA MET A 109 5.08 5.52 6.47
C MET A 109 4.98 4.20 7.24
N GLY A 110 5.26 4.21 8.55
CA GLY A 110 5.12 3.03 9.40
C GLY A 110 3.68 2.51 9.46
N ILE A 111 2.71 3.41 9.58
CA ILE A 111 1.28 3.05 9.52
C ILE A 111 0.93 2.45 8.14
N ALA A 112 1.44 3.04 7.05
CA ALA A 112 1.21 2.53 5.71
C ALA A 112 1.80 1.13 5.50
N LEU A 113 2.99 0.85 6.05
CA LEU A 113 3.61 -0.48 6.00
C LEU A 113 2.76 -1.50 6.74
N ARG A 114 2.36 -1.19 7.97
CA ARG A 114 1.50 -2.07 8.78
C ARG A 114 0.19 -2.39 8.08
N ASN A 115 -0.47 -1.37 7.52
CA ASN A 115 -1.72 -1.56 6.77
C ASN A 115 -1.50 -2.44 5.54
N PHE A 116 -0.42 -2.21 4.78
CA PHE A 116 -0.09 -3.02 3.62
C PHE A 116 0.12 -4.50 3.96
N ILE A 117 0.85 -4.80 5.05
CA ILE A 117 1.07 -6.19 5.49
C ILE A 117 -0.24 -6.83 5.95
N CYS A 118 -1.08 -6.07 6.66
CA CYS A 118 -2.40 -6.53 7.08
C CYS A 118 -3.30 -6.85 5.87
N ASP A 119 -3.33 -5.98 4.87
CA ASP A 119 -4.08 -6.17 3.64
C ASP A 119 -3.56 -7.38 2.86
N LEU A 120 -2.22 -7.53 2.74
CA LEU A 120 -1.62 -8.72 2.12
C LEU A 120 -2.05 -10.01 2.82
N ASN A 121 -1.99 -10.05 4.14
CA ASN A 121 -2.39 -11.22 4.92
C ASN A 121 -3.89 -11.51 4.72
N THR A 122 -4.75 -10.53 4.95
CA THR A 122 -6.21 -10.73 4.99
C THR A 122 -6.85 -10.91 3.61
N GLU A 123 -6.32 -10.26 2.58
CA GLU A 123 -6.92 -10.27 1.24
C GLU A 123 -6.28 -11.33 0.31
N PHE A 124 -5.03 -11.75 0.56
CA PHE A 124 -4.33 -12.71 -0.30
C PHE A 124 -3.94 -14.00 0.40
N ILE A 125 -3.36 -13.93 1.60
CA ILE A 125 -2.85 -15.14 2.27
C ILE A 125 -3.99 -15.97 2.88
N GLN A 126 -4.81 -15.37 3.76
CA GLN A 126 -5.88 -16.08 4.48
C GLN A 126 -6.91 -16.73 3.55
N PRO A 127 -7.37 -16.10 2.45
CA PRO A 127 -8.33 -16.73 1.55
C PRO A 127 -7.77 -17.93 0.79
N ASN A 128 -6.44 -18.04 0.66
CA ASN A 128 -5.76 -19.09 -0.12
C ASN A 128 -4.89 -20.01 0.76
N LYS A 129 -5.09 -19.99 2.09
CA LYS A 129 -4.27 -20.74 3.06
C LYS A 129 -4.17 -22.25 2.76
N ASP A 130 -5.25 -22.82 2.23
CA ASP A 130 -5.34 -24.24 1.87
C ASP A 130 -4.68 -24.55 0.52
N ASN A 131 -4.51 -23.54 -0.34
CA ASN A 131 -3.93 -23.63 -1.68
C ASN A 131 -2.53 -23.01 -1.74
N ARG A 132 -1.59 -23.53 -0.92
CA ARG A 132 -0.21 -23.01 -0.81
C ARG A 132 0.54 -22.90 -2.14
N SER A 133 0.18 -23.67 -3.16
CA SER A 133 0.77 -23.59 -4.50
C SER A 133 0.55 -22.23 -5.16
N GLN A 134 -0.61 -21.61 -4.95
CA GLN A 134 -0.97 -20.29 -5.50
C GLN A 134 -0.25 -19.14 -4.76
N LEU A 135 0.12 -19.35 -3.50
CA LEU A 135 0.78 -18.35 -2.66
C LEU A 135 2.28 -18.18 -2.93
N LYS A 136 2.90 -19.10 -3.69
CA LYS A 136 4.34 -19.02 -4.04
C LYS A 136 4.67 -17.85 -4.96
N LEU A 137 3.66 -17.29 -5.64
CA LEU A 137 3.81 -16.14 -6.52
C LEU A 137 3.26 -14.90 -5.83
N PRO A 138 3.93 -13.74 -5.98
CA PRO A 138 3.39 -12.49 -5.47
C PRO A 138 2.07 -12.16 -6.20
N PRO A 139 1.13 -11.47 -5.54
CA PRO A 139 -0.04 -10.95 -6.22
C PRO A 139 0.34 -10.08 -7.42
N TRP A 140 -0.41 -10.18 -8.52
CA TRP A 140 -0.13 -9.40 -9.73
C TRP A 140 -0.27 -7.88 -9.48
N GLU A 141 -1.02 -7.47 -8.45
CA GLU A 141 -1.10 -6.08 -8.00
C GLU A 141 0.23 -5.56 -7.43
N TYR A 142 1.11 -6.45 -6.97
CA TYR A 142 2.38 -6.12 -6.30
C TYR A 142 3.57 -6.80 -6.98
N PRO A 143 3.86 -6.49 -8.25
CA PRO A 143 4.89 -7.17 -9.04
C PRO A 143 6.32 -6.96 -8.53
N ARG A 144 6.53 -5.98 -7.62
CA ARG A 144 7.83 -5.70 -7.01
C ARG A 144 8.19 -6.66 -5.87
N ILE A 145 7.21 -7.36 -5.30
CA ILE A 145 7.47 -8.39 -4.30
C ILE A 145 8.21 -9.54 -4.99
N ARG A 146 9.39 -9.88 -4.49
CA ARG A 146 10.18 -10.99 -5.05
C ARG A 146 9.55 -12.32 -4.68
N LYS A 147 9.61 -13.32 -5.56
CA LYS A 147 9.10 -14.68 -5.30
C LYS A 147 9.68 -15.29 -4.01
N LEU A 148 10.96 -15.05 -3.74
CA LEU A 148 11.61 -15.52 -2.52
C LEU A 148 11.03 -14.85 -1.26
N GLU A 149 10.83 -13.53 -1.29
CA GLU A 149 10.23 -12.78 -0.18
C GLU A 149 8.78 -13.22 0.04
N GLN A 150 8.01 -13.40 -1.03
CA GLN A 150 6.66 -13.93 -0.96
C GLN A 150 6.62 -15.29 -0.26
N LYS A 151 7.50 -16.22 -0.66
CA LYS A 151 7.57 -17.54 -0.05
C LYS A 151 7.88 -17.44 1.45
N GLN A 152 8.90 -16.67 1.83
CA GLN A 152 9.28 -16.48 3.23
C GLN A 152 8.17 -15.84 4.05
N PHE A 153 7.45 -14.87 3.48
CA PHE A 153 6.32 -14.23 4.12
C PHE A 153 5.16 -15.22 4.34
N VAL A 154 4.82 -16.02 3.33
CA VAL A 154 3.79 -17.08 3.44
C VAL A 154 4.16 -18.10 4.50
N ASP A 155 5.41 -18.57 4.50
CA ASP A 155 5.90 -19.54 5.49
C ASP A 155 5.85 -18.96 6.92
N LYS A 156 6.12 -17.65 7.08
CA LYS A 156 6.00 -16.94 8.36
C LYS A 156 4.55 -16.81 8.83
N VAL A 157 3.64 -16.42 7.93
CA VAL A 157 2.23 -16.16 8.26
C VAL A 157 1.45 -17.46 8.49
N LEU A 158 1.75 -18.52 7.75
CA LEU A 158 1.12 -19.84 7.86
C LEU A 158 2.00 -20.86 8.63
N GLY A 159 2.98 -20.35 9.37
CA GLY A 159 3.86 -21.15 10.21
C GLY A 159 3.11 -21.65 11.46
N PRO A 160 3.59 -22.74 12.08
CA PRO A 160 2.94 -23.38 13.23
C PRO A 160 2.88 -22.53 14.50
N GLU A 161 3.54 -21.36 14.52
CA GLU A 161 3.51 -20.41 15.65
C GLU A 161 2.15 -19.70 15.80
N PHE A 162 1.26 -19.78 14.80
CA PHE A 162 -0.04 -19.09 14.78
C PHE A 162 -1.24 -20.03 14.58
N GLU A 163 -1.06 -21.34 14.80
CA GLU A 163 -2.11 -22.38 14.78
C GLU A 163 -2.59 -22.71 16.20
#